data_AF-A0ABD5VH06-F1
#
_entry.id   AF-A0ABD5VH06-F1
#
_cell.length_a   1.000
_cell.length_b   1.000
_cell.length_c   1.000
_cell.angle_alpha   90.00
_cell.angle_beta   90.00
_cell.angle_gamma   90.00
#
_symmetry.space_group_name_H-M   'P 1'
#
loop_
_entity.id
_entity.type
_entity.pdbx_description
1 polymer ?
#
loop_
_entity_poly.entity_id
_entity_poly.type
_entity_poly.pdbx_seq_one_letter_code
_entity_poly.pdbx_strand_id
1 'polypeptide(L)'
;MEFHNLSFETAIDEMDEDELRATLTEFAEKHEANQAAFNDLVEALDGVGNDGKEAEFEALQEEVSAFKAQFAEALAERVPLTVEELAEFSLSRLYEMDEQTEEAPADLPADDDPVDDPADDDTPSFMKESKPSKAGDFSADDYDSAVEKARGSLQGIPGLSFD
;
A
#
# COMPACT_ATOMS: atom_id res chain seq x y z
N MET A 1 13.78 16.15 -17.97
CA MET A 1 13.76 16.31 -19.44
C MET A 1 13.97 17.78 -19.73
N GLU A 2 15.03 18.10 -20.46
CA GLU A 2 15.30 19.46 -20.90
C GLU A 2 14.85 19.58 -22.35
N PHE A 3 13.84 20.42 -22.61
CA PHE A 3 13.37 20.68 -23.96
C PHE A 3 14.19 21.82 -24.54
N HIS A 4 14.85 21.57 -25.67
CA HIS A 4 15.56 22.62 -26.38
C HIS A 4 14.55 23.44 -27.19
N ASN A 5 14.35 24.69 -26.78
CA ASN A 5 13.53 25.67 -27.49
C ASN A 5 14.40 26.56 -28.39
N LEU A 6 13.82 27.00 -29.50
CA LEU A 6 14.35 28.10 -30.31
C LEU A 6 13.55 29.36 -30.02
N SER A 7 14.27 30.46 -29.81
CA SER A 7 13.71 31.80 -29.70
C SER A 7 14.34 32.68 -30.78
N PHE A 8 13.49 33.42 -31.50
CA PHE A 8 13.93 34.32 -32.56
C PHE A 8 13.91 35.76 -32.03
N GLU A 9 15.02 36.48 -32.20
CA GLU A 9 15.09 37.91 -31.90
C GLU A 9 14.59 38.77 -33.08
N THR A 10 14.78 38.27 -34.31
CA THR A 10 14.34 38.89 -35.57
C THR A 10 13.14 38.13 -36.13
N ALA A 11 12.19 38.82 -36.75
CA ALA A 11 11.08 38.16 -37.45
C ALA A 11 11.61 37.39 -38.67
N ILE A 12 11.05 36.21 -38.97
CA ILE A 12 11.47 35.36 -40.11
C ILE A 12 11.48 36.13 -41.42
N ASP A 13 10.52 37.04 -41.60
CA ASP A 13 10.34 37.86 -42.80
C ASP A 13 11.43 38.93 -42.99
N GLU A 14 12.20 39.22 -41.93
CA GLU A 14 13.26 40.22 -41.88
C GLU A 14 14.67 39.59 -41.91
N MET A 15 14.76 38.25 -41.82
CA MET A 15 16.02 37.51 -41.88
C MET A 15 16.55 37.41 -43.31
N ASP A 16 17.87 37.45 -43.46
CA ASP A 16 18.49 37.13 -44.74
C ASP A 16 18.57 35.61 -44.99
N GLU A 17 18.92 35.21 -46.22
CA GLU A 17 18.92 33.79 -46.61
C GLU A 17 19.92 32.94 -45.80
N ASP A 18 21.02 33.54 -45.35
CA ASP A 18 22.04 32.83 -44.58
C ASP A 18 21.62 32.68 -43.11
N GLU A 19 20.95 33.69 -42.54
CA GLU A 19 20.30 33.63 -41.22
C GLU A 19 19.16 32.59 -41.19
N LEU A 20 18.35 32.52 -42.25
CA LEU A 20 17.29 31.52 -42.38
C LEU A 20 17.85 30.09 -42.47
N ARG A 21 18.98 29.90 -43.16
CA ARG A 21 19.66 28.59 -43.19
C ARG A 21 20.22 28.21 -41.83
N ALA A 22 20.87 29.15 -41.15
CA ALA A 22 21.44 28.91 -39.83
C ALA A 22 20.36 28.55 -38.80
N THR A 23 19.23 29.28 -38.79
CA THR A 23 18.09 29.01 -37.90
C THR A 23 17.41 27.68 -38.22
N LEU A 24 17.29 27.30 -39.50
CA LEU A 24 16.77 25.99 -39.89
C LEU A 24 17.69 24.86 -39.44
N THR A 25 19.02 25.04 -39.55
CA THR A 25 20.00 24.06 -39.05
C THR A 25 19.91 23.91 -37.54
N GLU A 26 19.86 25.02 -36.80
CA GLU A 26 19.71 24.99 -35.34
C GLU A 26 18.38 24.31 -34.92
N PHE A 27 17.30 24.58 -35.66
CA PHE A 27 16.02 23.93 -35.44
C PHE A 27 16.10 22.42 -35.67
N ALA A 28 16.74 21.98 -36.75
CA ALA A 28 16.91 20.56 -37.04
C ALA A 28 17.70 19.85 -35.93
N GLU A 29 18.81 20.46 -35.47
CA GLU A 29 19.64 19.91 -34.39
C GLU A 29 18.87 19.81 -33.06
N LYS A 30 18.16 20.88 -32.68
CA LYS A 30 17.35 20.87 -31.45
C LYS A 30 16.16 19.92 -31.55
N HIS A 31 15.55 19.79 -32.72
CA HIS A 31 14.47 18.84 -32.96
C HIS A 31 14.98 17.39 -32.85
N GLU A 32 16.13 17.07 -33.42
CA GLU A 32 16.75 15.75 -33.31
C GLU A 32 17.09 15.40 -31.85
N ALA A 33 17.65 16.35 -31.09
CA ALA A 33 17.92 16.18 -29.66
C ALA A 33 16.63 15.95 -28.85
N ASN A 34 15.57 16.71 -29.12
CA ASN A 34 14.26 16.53 -28.47
C ASN A 34 13.65 15.17 -28.82
N GLN A 35 13.81 14.70 -30.06
CA GLN A 35 13.31 13.40 -30.50
C GLN A 35 14.06 12.24 -29.84
N ALA A 36 15.38 12.35 -29.67
CA ALA A 36 16.17 11.38 -28.91
C ALA A 36 15.71 11.31 -27.44
N ALA A 37 15.59 12.47 -26.78
CA ALA A 37 15.13 12.53 -25.39
C ALA A 37 13.69 11.98 -25.20
N PHE A 38 12.84 12.14 -26.21
CA PHE A 38 11.51 11.55 -26.22
C PHE A 38 11.56 10.03 -26.33
N ASN A 39 12.38 9.50 -27.25
CA ASN A 39 12.53 8.05 -27.42
C ASN A 39 13.11 7.38 -26.17
N ASP A 40 14.10 8.00 -25.51
CA ASP A 40 14.67 7.50 -24.26
C ASP A 40 13.60 7.42 -23.14
N LEU A 41 12.68 8.39 -23.10
CA LEU A 41 11.56 8.38 -22.15
C LEU A 41 10.52 7.31 -22.48
N VAL A 42 10.25 7.07 -23.76
CA VAL A 42 9.36 5.98 -24.18
C VAL A 42 9.97 4.64 -23.79
N GLU A 43 11.27 4.43 -24.03
CA GLU A 43 11.97 3.21 -23.62
C GLU A 43 12.01 3.05 -22.09
N ALA A 44 12.21 4.13 -21.34
CA ALA A 44 12.16 4.11 -19.89
C ALA A 44 10.73 3.79 -19.37
N LEU A 45 9.68 4.29 -20.02
CA LEU A 45 8.30 4.00 -19.67
C LEU A 45 7.94 2.54 -19.95
N ASP A 46 8.34 2.02 -21.11
CA ASP A 46 8.18 0.61 -21.46
C ASP A 46 8.99 -0.30 -20.52
N GLY A 47 10.17 0.16 -20.07
CA GLY A 47 10.95 -0.49 -19.01
C GLY A 47 10.19 -0.58 -17.69
N VAL A 48 9.59 0.52 -17.22
CA VAL A 48 8.80 0.55 -15.98
C VAL A 48 7.56 -0.34 -16.06
N GLY A 49 6.91 -0.44 -17.23
CA GLY A 49 5.82 -1.38 -17.47
C GLY A 49 6.27 -2.85 -17.46
N ASN A 50 7.51 -3.14 -17.87
CA ASN A 50 8.09 -4.48 -17.89
C ASN A 50 8.87 -4.86 -16.61
N ASP A 51 9.07 -3.94 -15.66
CA ASP A 51 9.93 -4.11 -14.47
C ASP A 51 9.37 -5.09 -13.41
N GLY A 52 8.52 -6.05 -13.80
CA GLY A 52 8.09 -7.16 -12.94
C GLY A 52 7.14 -6.78 -11.81
N LYS A 53 6.86 -5.49 -11.60
CA LYS A 53 5.92 -5.00 -10.57
C LYS A 53 4.50 -5.47 -10.81
N GLU A 54 4.10 -5.66 -12.06
CA GLU A 54 2.78 -6.20 -12.40
C GLU A 54 2.68 -7.69 -12.03
N ALA A 55 3.74 -8.47 -12.30
CA ALA A 55 3.82 -9.86 -11.88
C ALA A 55 3.95 -10.02 -10.36
N GLU A 56 4.70 -9.14 -9.69
CA GLU A 56 4.80 -9.09 -8.23
C GLU A 56 3.46 -8.73 -7.60
N PHE A 57 2.72 -7.79 -8.19
CA PHE A 57 1.37 -7.42 -7.75
C PHE A 57 0.35 -8.54 -7.95
N GLU A 58 0.42 -9.26 -9.06
CA GLU A 58 -0.42 -10.44 -9.32
C GLU A 58 -0.13 -11.57 -8.31
N ALA A 59 1.15 -11.86 -8.05
CA ALA A 59 1.54 -12.83 -7.03
C ALA A 59 1.07 -12.42 -5.62
N LEU A 60 1.16 -11.14 -5.27
CA LEU A 60 0.66 -10.63 -3.99
C LEU A 60 -0.86 -10.74 -3.88
N GLN A 61 -1.60 -10.50 -4.97
CA GLN A 61 -3.05 -10.70 -4.98
C GLN A 61 -3.43 -12.17 -4.78
N GLU A 62 -2.70 -13.08 -5.41
CA GLU A 62 -2.91 -14.52 -5.23
C GLU A 62 -2.65 -14.94 -3.77
N GLU A 63 -1.56 -14.45 -3.17
CA GLU A 63 -1.23 -14.72 -1.76
C GLU A 63 -2.28 -14.16 -0.79
N VAL A 64 -2.72 -12.92 -1.00
CA VAL A 64 -3.78 -12.29 -0.18
C VAL A 64 -5.11 -13.05 -0.33
N SER A 65 -5.44 -13.51 -1.54
CA SER A 65 -6.64 -14.31 -1.78
C SER A 65 -6.56 -15.67 -1.09
N ALA A 66 -5.41 -16.34 -1.18
CA ALA A 66 -5.17 -17.62 -0.50
C ALA A 66 -5.23 -17.47 1.04
N PHE A 67 -4.62 -16.42 1.58
CA PHE A 67 -4.69 -16.10 3.00
C PHE A 67 -6.14 -15.85 3.45
N LYS A 68 -6.90 -15.06 2.68
CA LYS A 68 -8.32 -14.80 2.97
C LYS A 68 -9.15 -16.09 2.97
N ALA A 69 -8.91 -16.99 2.02
CA ALA A 69 -9.61 -18.28 1.98
C ALA A 69 -9.29 -19.15 3.21
N GLN A 70 -8.02 -19.25 3.59
CA GLN A 70 -7.59 -19.97 4.79
C GLN A 70 -8.19 -19.36 6.07
N PHE A 71 -8.24 -18.04 6.15
CA PHE A 71 -8.81 -17.34 7.29
C PHE A 71 -10.33 -17.53 7.37
N ALA A 72 -11.04 -17.49 6.23
CA ALA A 72 -12.46 -17.81 6.17
C ALA A 72 -12.76 -19.26 6.59
N GLU A 73 -11.91 -20.21 6.20
CA GLU A 73 -12.02 -21.62 6.61
C GLU A 73 -11.86 -21.78 8.13
N ALA A 74 -10.83 -21.16 8.71
CA ALA A 74 -10.61 -21.18 10.16
C ALA A 74 -11.75 -20.51 10.94
N LEU A 75 -12.31 -19.44 10.39
CA LEU A 75 -13.38 -18.68 11.03
C LEU A 75 -14.73 -19.40 10.92
N ALA A 76 -14.99 -20.14 9.82
CA ALA A 76 -16.23 -20.92 9.64
C ALA A 76 -16.45 -21.98 10.72
N GLU A 77 -15.39 -22.45 11.38
CA GLU A 77 -15.50 -23.37 12.52
C GLU A 77 -16.06 -22.69 13.79
N ARG A 78 -16.05 -21.35 13.86
CA ARG A 78 -16.37 -20.55 15.06
C ARG A 78 -17.61 -19.68 14.91
N VAL A 79 -17.97 -19.32 13.68
CA VAL A 79 -19.19 -18.53 13.37
C VAL A 79 -20.22 -19.37 12.62
N PRO A 80 -21.52 -19.04 12.75
CA PRO A 80 -22.60 -19.75 12.07
C PRO A 80 -22.74 -19.32 10.60
N LEU A 81 -21.63 -19.29 9.85
CA LEU A 81 -21.57 -18.93 8.43
C LEU A 81 -20.72 -19.94 7.68
N THR A 82 -21.06 -20.22 6.42
CA THR A 82 -20.27 -21.12 5.59
C THR A 82 -18.98 -20.45 5.10
N VAL A 83 -18.00 -21.26 4.70
CA VAL A 83 -16.76 -20.75 4.07
C VAL A 83 -17.07 -19.91 2.84
N GLU A 84 -18.11 -20.26 2.06
CA GLU A 84 -18.52 -19.46 0.89
C GLU A 84 -19.07 -18.10 1.29
N GLU A 85 -19.90 -18.04 2.34
CA GLU A 85 -20.43 -16.78 2.87
C GLU A 85 -19.30 -15.92 3.47
N LEU A 86 -18.32 -16.55 4.13
CA LEU A 86 -17.15 -15.86 4.68
C LEU A 86 -16.20 -15.36 3.58
N ALA A 87 -16.06 -16.09 2.48
CA ALA A 87 -15.24 -15.69 1.34
C ALA A 87 -15.74 -14.40 0.65
N GLU A 88 -17.01 -14.02 0.83
CA GLU A 88 -17.55 -12.76 0.29
C GLU A 88 -17.12 -11.53 1.10
N PHE A 89 -16.76 -11.69 2.38
CA PHE A 89 -16.40 -10.56 3.25
C PHE A 89 -14.98 -10.03 3.00
N SER A 90 -14.72 -8.76 3.31
CA SER A 90 -13.36 -8.23 3.32
C SER A 90 -12.54 -8.84 4.46
N LEU A 91 -11.21 -8.92 4.30
CA LEU A 91 -10.31 -9.37 5.37
C LEU A 91 -10.54 -8.62 6.69
N SER A 92 -10.72 -7.29 6.63
CA SER A 92 -11.05 -6.47 7.79
C SER A 92 -12.32 -6.91 8.52
N ARG A 93 -13.34 -7.34 7.76
CA ARG A 93 -14.60 -7.80 8.33
C ARG A 93 -14.47 -9.20 8.92
N LEU A 94 -13.67 -10.06 8.30
CA LEU A 94 -13.33 -11.37 8.88
C LEU A 94 -12.57 -11.21 10.20
N TYR A 95 -11.64 -10.25 10.30
CA TYR A 95 -10.91 -9.96 11.54
C TYR A 95 -11.85 -9.46 12.65
N GLU A 96 -12.74 -8.53 12.33
CA GLU A 96 -13.75 -8.04 13.28
C GLU A 96 -14.64 -9.19 13.79
N MET A 97 -14.96 -10.17 12.95
CA MET A 97 -15.77 -11.33 13.32
C MET A 97 -14.99 -12.33 14.18
N ASP A 98 -13.70 -12.55 13.92
CA ASP A 98 -12.82 -13.38 14.76
C ASP A 98 -12.67 -12.77 16.17
N GLU A 99 -12.44 -11.44 16.25
CA GLU A 99 -12.38 -10.71 17.52
C GLU A 99 -13.71 -10.80 18.29
N GLN A 100 -14.86 -10.67 17.61
CA GLN A 100 -16.17 -10.84 18.24
C GLN A 100 -16.42 -12.27 18.76
N THR A 101 -15.85 -13.28 18.10
CA THR A 101 -15.91 -14.66 18.60
C THR A 101 -14.96 -14.92 19.77
N GLU A 102 -13.81 -14.24 19.84
CA GLU A 102 -12.90 -14.32 20.99
C GLU A 102 -13.41 -13.49 22.20
N GLU A 103 -14.13 -12.39 21.97
CA GLU A 103 -14.75 -11.57 23.03
C GLU A 103 -16.10 -12.10 23.53
N ALA A 104 -16.69 -13.09 22.87
CA ALA A 104 -17.90 -13.74 23.39
C ALA A 104 -17.58 -14.37 24.75
N PRO A 105 -18.14 -13.87 25.87
CA PRO A 105 -17.84 -14.43 27.17
C PRO A 105 -18.25 -15.90 27.15
N ALA A 106 -17.29 -16.78 27.44
CA ALA A 106 -17.55 -18.17 27.74
C ALA A 106 -18.42 -18.22 29.01
N ASP A 107 -19.73 -18.00 28.86
CA ASP A 107 -20.75 -18.34 29.85
C ASP A 107 -20.92 -19.87 29.81
N LEU A 108 -19.83 -20.56 30.18
CA LEU A 108 -19.87 -21.95 30.54
C LEU A 108 -20.46 -22.00 31.95
N PRO A 109 -21.57 -22.71 32.19
CA PRO A 109 -22.02 -22.95 33.55
C PRO A 109 -20.88 -23.64 34.29
N ALA A 110 -20.50 -23.06 35.43
CA ALA A 110 -19.56 -23.63 36.37
C ALA A 110 -20.16 -24.90 36.98
N ASP A 111 -20.07 -26.02 36.27
CA ASP A 111 -20.16 -27.34 36.88
C ASP A 111 -18.77 -27.67 37.45
N ASP A 112 -18.68 -27.40 38.74
CA ASP A 112 -17.57 -27.66 39.64
C ASP A 112 -17.53 -29.18 39.90
N ASP A 113 -16.78 -29.93 39.07
CA ASP A 113 -16.43 -31.31 39.37
C ASP A 113 -14.89 -31.48 39.32
N PRO A 114 -14.22 -31.74 40.46
CA PRO A 114 -12.78 -31.89 40.51
C PRO A 114 -12.41 -33.30 40.07
N VAL A 115 -11.85 -33.45 38.87
CA VAL A 115 -11.20 -34.69 38.44
C VAL A 115 -9.70 -34.50 38.30
N ASP A 116 -9.03 -35.06 39.31
CA ASP A 116 -7.65 -35.54 39.42
C ASP A 116 -6.76 -35.48 38.16
N ASP A 117 -5.63 -34.78 38.30
CA ASP A 117 -4.46 -34.86 37.42
C ASP A 117 -3.78 -36.24 37.59
N PRO A 118 -3.27 -36.86 36.52
CA PRO A 118 -1.83 -36.72 36.32
C PRO A 118 -1.39 -36.68 34.85
N ALA A 119 -0.62 -35.63 34.54
CA ALA A 119 0.60 -35.61 33.74
C ALA A 119 0.71 -36.58 32.55
N ASP A 120 0.71 -36.04 31.32
CA ASP A 120 1.84 -36.27 30.41
C ASP A 120 1.87 -35.31 29.19
N ASP A 121 3.11 -34.99 28.84
CA ASP A 121 3.66 -34.77 27.49
C ASP A 121 3.62 -33.40 26.77
N ASP A 122 4.82 -32.80 26.77
CA ASP A 122 5.50 -32.13 25.65
C ASP A 122 4.70 -31.19 24.73
N THR A 123 4.50 -29.95 25.20
CA THR A 123 4.44 -28.79 24.29
C THR A 123 5.78 -28.05 24.30
N PRO A 124 6.36 -27.75 23.13
CA PRO A 124 7.67 -27.12 23.05
C PRO A 124 7.63 -25.74 23.72
N SER A 125 8.65 -25.49 24.55
CA SER A 125 8.89 -24.29 25.35
C SER A 125 9.23 -23.04 24.51
N PHE A 126 8.45 -22.75 23.47
CA PHE A 126 8.50 -21.49 22.73
C PHE A 126 7.28 -20.61 22.99
N MET A 127 6.14 -21.16 23.44
CA MET A 127 4.93 -20.38 23.74
C MET A 127 4.90 -19.72 25.13
N LYS A 128 5.97 -19.85 25.94
CA LYS A 128 5.98 -19.32 27.32
C LYS A 128 6.52 -17.90 27.47
N GLU A 129 7.08 -17.30 26.42
CA GLU A 129 7.59 -15.93 26.51
C GLU A 129 6.92 -15.02 25.49
N SER A 130 6.34 -13.93 26.02
CA SER A 130 5.84 -12.75 25.33
C SER A 130 4.37 -12.81 24.84
N LYS A 131 3.43 -12.91 25.78
CA LYS A 131 2.16 -12.19 25.59
C LYS A 131 2.48 -10.69 25.57
N PRO A 132 2.11 -9.92 24.52
CA PRO A 132 2.20 -8.48 24.59
C PRO A 132 1.35 -8.00 25.78
N SER A 133 1.93 -7.15 26.61
CA SER A 133 1.22 -6.56 27.74
C SER A 133 0.03 -5.78 27.19
N LYS A 134 -1.14 -6.08 27.75
CA LYS A 134 -2.40 -5.36 27.63
C LYS A 134 -2.16 -3.88 27.31
N ALA A 135 -2.70 -3.43 26.17
CA ALA A 135 -2.57 -2.06 25.68
C ALA A 135 -2.70 -1.06 26.83
N GLY A 136 -1.68 -0.21 26.96
CA GLY A 136 -1.69 0.88 27.93
C GLY A 136 -2.91 1.77 27.70
N ASP A 137 -3.47 2.24 28.81
CA ASP A 137 -4.62 3.14 28.87
C ASP A 137 -4.37 4.35 27.97
N PHE A 138 -4.97 4.36 26.77
CA PHE A 138 -4.85 5.46 25.83
C PHE A 138 -5.76 6.58 26.33
N SER A 139 -5.16 7.65 26.84
CA SER A 139 -5.92 8.79 27.33
C SER A 139 -6.33 9.69 26.16
N ALA A 140 -7.44 10.42 26.30
CA ALA A 140 -7.90 11.35 25.27
C ALA A 140 -6.83 12.40 24.89
N ASP A 141 -5.93 12.70 25.82
CA ASP A 141 -4.81 13.63 25.62
C ASP A 141 -3.76 13.08 24.62
N ASP A 142 -3.63 11.75 24.51
CA ASP A 142 -2.72 11.11 23.55
C ASP A 142 -3.28 11.19 22.12
N TYR A 143 -4.60 11.25 21.97
CA TYR A 143 -5.27 11.40 20.67
C TYR A 143 -5.04 12.80 20.09
N ASP A 144 -5.24 13.85 20.89
CA ASP A 144 -5.05 15.23 20.43
C ASP A 144 -3.58 15.51 20.07
N SER A 145 -2.64 14.95 20.83
CA SER A 145 -1.21 15.03 20.52
C SER A 145 -0.85 14.32 19.21
N ALA A 146 -1.44 13.16 18.93
CA ALA A 146 -1.26 12.45 17.66
C ALA A 146 -1.86 13.22 16.47
N VAL A 147 -3.03 13.85 16.66
CA VAL A 147 -3.71 14.65 15.64
C VAL A 147 -2.95 15.93 15.33
N GLU A 148 -2.41 16.64 16.33
CA GLU A 148 -1.57 17.82 16.10
C GLU A 148 -0.27 17.45 15.35
N LYS A 149 0.36 16.33 15.72
CA LYS A 149 1.57 15.85 15.05
C LYS A 149 1.31 15.47 13.59
N ALA A 150 0.16 14.84 13.31
CA ALA A 150 -0.26 14.52 11.95
C ALA A 150 -0.55 15.79 11.14
N ARG A 151 -1.23 16.79 11.73
CA ARG A 151 -1.49 18.08 11.08
C ARG A 151 -0.21 18.85 10.77
N GLY A 152 0.75 18.89 11.68
CA GLY A 152 2.05 19.52 11.45
C GLY A 152 2.84 18.86 10.31
N SER A 153 2.74 17.53 10.18
CA SER A 153 3.39 16.79 9.09
C SER A 153 2.75 17.04 7.71
N LEU A 154 1.46 17.38 7.66
CA LEU A 154 0.73 17.62 6.41
C LEU A 154 0.84 19.07 5.92
N GLN A 155 1.06 20.04 6.81
CA GLN A 155 1.26 21.45 6.45
C GLN A 155 2.59 21.72 5.71
N GLY A 156 3.53 20.77 5.72
CA GLY A 156 4.79 20.86 4.98
C GLY A 156 4.72 20.41 3.52
N ILE A 157 3.57 19.88 3.05
CA ILE A 157 3.43 19.35 1.70
C ILE A 157 2.93 20.46 0.76
N PRO A 158 3.76 20.95 -0.19
CA PRO A 158 3.34 21.98 -1.12
C PRO A 158 2.19 21.47 -1.99
N GLY A 159 1.06 22.18 -1.97
CA GLY A 159 -0.15 21.86 -2.75
C GLY A 159 -1.30 21.23 -1.95
N LEU A 160 -1.12 20.91 -0.67
CA LEU A 160 -2.19 20.45 0.24
C LEU A 160 -2.53 21.55 1.25
N SER A 161 -3.45 22.45 0.89
CA SER A 161 -4.12 23.32 1.86
C SER A 161 -5.43 22.67 2.29
N PHE A 162 -5.60 22.48 3.60
CA PHE A 162 -6.89 22.14 4.20
C PHE A 162 -7.53 23.46 4.67
N ASP A 163 -8.48 23.97 3.88
CA ASP A 163 -9.43 25.02 4.32
C ASP A 163 -10.53 24.43 5.20
#